data_AF-A0A850M6M8-F1
#
_entry.id   AF-A0A850M6M8-F1
#
_cell.length_a   1.000
_cell.length_b   1.000
_cell.length_c   1.000
_cell.angle_alpha   90.00
_cell.angle_beta   90.00
_cell.angle_gamma   90.00
#
_symmetry.space_group_name_H-M   'P 1'
#
loop_
_entity.id
_entity.type
_entity.pdbx_description
1 polymer ?
#
loop_
_entity_poly.entity_id
_entity_poly.type
_entity_poly.pdbx_seq_one_letter_code
_entity_poly.pdbx_strand_id
1 'polypeptide(L)'
;MINKLKLIRYDRNFLQKLLEDVRVPKNIGLKKCIQCGNCTSACPATRYTPYHPRKLVHDILTGQKEKVLESEDIWLCFSCFTCNLRCPRSNNPGILIHILRDLALSRGFGWKKIIPFKNYLVSLIKFGIGLTPLSVPTELFEEELGEEWKQMKQNLPDLLKNLGMDPVPPREIPQDARDQIKKILELAGINESLEKIEEMEKEME
;
A
#
# COMPACT_ATOMS: atom_id res chain seq x y z
N MET A 1 4.77 -31.99 30.31
CA MET A 1 4.29 -30.63 30.62
C MET A 1 3.46 -30.13 29.45
N ILE A 2 2.13 -30.21 29.56
CA ILE A 2 1.23 -29.60 28.56
C ILE A 2 1.30 -28.10 28.79
N ASN A 3 1.93 -27.39 27.86
CA ASN A 3 2.04 -25.95 27.88
C ASN A 3 0.61 -25.37 27.97
N LYS A 4 0.32 -24.55 28.98
CA LYS A 4 -1.00 -23.92 29.15
C LYS A 4 -1.36 -23.25 27.83
N LEU A 5 -2.37 -23.77 27.13
CA LEU A 5 -2.98 -23.11 25.98
C LEU A 5 -3.32 -21.69 26.44
N LYS A 6 -2.56 -20.69 25.96
CA LYS A 6 -2.95 -19.28 26.12
C LYS A 6 -4.35 -19.20 25.54
N LEU A 7 -5.34 -18.93 26.40
CA LEU A 7 -6.71 -18.68 25.98
C LEU A 7 -6.66 -17.59 24.90
N ILE A 8 -6.89 -17.97 23.65
CA ILE A 8 -7.01 -17.05 22.53
C ILE A 8 -8.27 -16.25 22.82
N ARG A 9 -8.09 -15.09 23.44
CA ARG A 9 -9.20 -14.17 23.72
C ARG A 9 -9.57 -13.55 22.39
N TYR A 10 -10.71 -13.99 21.85
CA TYR A 10 -11.25 -13.51 20.58
C TYR A 10 -11.54 -12.01 20.70
N ASP A 11 -10.67 -11.16 20.15
CA ASP A 11 -10.93 -9.72 20.06
C ASP A 11 -12.03 -9.47 19.02
N ARG A 12 -13.28 -9.54 19.48
CA ARG A 12 -14.49 -9.26 18.69
C ARG A 12 -14.46 -7.82 18.16
N ASN A 13 -13.87 -6.88 18.90
CA ASN A 13 -13.85 -5.46 18.55
C ASN A 13 -12.91 -5.21 17.38
N PHE A 14 -11.76 -5.89 17.33
CA PHE A 14 -10.84 -5.79 16.19
C PHE A 14 -11.49 -6.24 14.89
N LEU A 15 -12.11 -7.42 14.88
CA LEU A 15 -12.82 -7.92 13.69
C LEU A 15 -13.97 -7.01 13.28
N GLN A 16 -14.75 -6.52 14.26
CA GLN A 16 -15.87 -5.63 14.00
C GLN A 16 -15.40 -4.32 13.35
N LYS A 17 -14.34 -3.70 13.91
CA LYS A 17 -13.75 -2.47 13.36
C LYS A 17 -13.28 -2.64 11.92
N LEU A 18 -12.67 -3.79 11.58
CA LEU A 18 -12.27 -4.07 10.20
C LEU A 18 -13.49 -4.18 9.27
N LEU A 19 -14.57 -4.82 9.72
CA LEU A 19 -15.77 -5.01 8.90
C LEU A 19 -16.62 -3.75 8.72
N GLU A 20 -16.45 -2.76 9.60
CA GLU A 20 -17.13 -1.46 9.54
C GLU A 20 -16.41 -0.44 8.65
N ASP A 21 -15.17 -0.71 8.25
CA ASP A 21 -14.42 0.18 7.36
C ASP A 21 -15.15 0.30 6.00
N VAL A 22 -15.29 1.54 5.52
CA VAL A 22 -16.03 1.89 4.30
C VAL A 22 -15.52 1.16 3.05
N ARG A 23 -14.25 0.73 3.05
CA ARG A 23 -13.62 0.01 1.94
C ARG A 23 -14.07 -1.45 1.87
N VAL A 24 -14.62 -2.00 2.95
CA VAL A 24 -15.02 -3.40 3.02
C VAL A 24 -16.39 -3.59 2.39
N PRO A 25 -16.52 -4.47 1.37
CA PRO A 25 -17.82 -4.79 0.80
C PRO A 25 -18.75 -5.42 1.84
N LYS A 26 -20.01 -4.99 1.90
CA LYS A 26 -21.02 -5.53 2.85
C LYS A 26 -21.19 -7.05 2.74
N ASN A 27 -20.92 -7.62 1.56
CA ASN A 27 -21.02 -9.05 1.29
C ASN A 27 -19.71 -9.82 1.48
N ILE A 28 -18.66 -9.21 2.06
CA ILE A 28 -17.39 -9.90 2.32
C ILE A 28 -17.65 -11.16 3.17
N GLY A 29 -17.16 -12.31 2.72
CA GLY A 29 -17.34 -13.56 3.45
C GLY A 29 -16.19 -13.88 4.41
N LEU A 30 -15.65 -12.86 5.08
CA LEU A 30 -14.55 -13.03 6.04
C LEU A 30 -14.94 -14.01 7.15
N LYS A 31 -16.10 -13.81 7.80
CA LYS A 31 -16.67 -14.72 8.82
C LYS A 31 -17.03 -16.12 8.28
N LYS A 32 -17.07 -16.28 6.95
CA LYS A 32 -17.40 -17.53 6.25
C LYS A 32 -16.15 -18.31 5.82
N CYS A 33 -14.95 -17.84 6.19
CA CYS A 33 -13.69 -18.48 5.80
C CYS A 33 -13.59 -19.89 6.38
N ILE A 34 -13.36 -20.87 5.50
CA ILE A 34 -13.17 -22.29 5.85
C ILE A 34 -11.70 -22.72 5.83
N GLN A 35 -10.77 -21.75 5.78
CA GLN A 35 -9.31 -22.01 5.76
C GLN A 35 -8.81 -22.92 4.62
N CYS A 36 -9.54 -22.98 3.48
CA CYS A 36 -9.20 -23.85 2.34
C CYS A 36 -7.83 -23.60 1.68
N GLY A 37 -7.26 -22.39 1.80
CA GLY A 37 -5.92 -22.08 1.27
C GLY A 37 -5.85 -21.65 -0.19
N ASN A 38 -6.97 -21.55 -0.93
CA ASN A 38 -6.98 -21.04 -2.32
C ASN A 38 -6.27 -19.67 -2.45
N CYS A 39 -6.47 -18.78 -1.47
CA CYS A 39 -5.80 -17.48 -1.46
C CYS A 39 -4.28 -17.59 -1.38
N THR A 40 -3.75 -18.54 -0.61
CA THR A 40 -2.31 -18.78 -0.46
C THR A 40 -1.75 -19.44 -1.71
N SER A 41 -2.43 -20.45 -2.25
CA SER A 41 -2.02 -21.14 -3.47
C SER A 41 -1.94 -20.19 -4.69
N ALA A 42 -2.83 -19.22 -4.78
CA ALA A 42 -2.86 -18.24 -5.87
C ALA A 42 -2.01 -16.99 -5.62
N CYS A 43 -1.36 -16.87 -4.46
CA CYS A 43 -0.62 -15.66 -4.10
C CYS A 43 0.80 -15.69 -4.70
N PRO A 44 1.20 -14.70 -5.52
CA PRO A 44 2.57 -14.63 -6.01
C PRO A 44 3.58 -14.35 -4.88
N ALA A 45 3.23 -13.50 -3.91
CA ALA A 45 4.12 -13.16 -2.79
C ALA A 45 4.44 -14.36 -1.89
N THR A 46 3.50 -15.30 -1.71
CA THR A 46 3.74 -16.53 -0.95
C THR A 46 4.87 -17.40 -1.52
N ARG A 47 5.12 -17.35 -2.84
CA ARG A 47 6.17 -18.14 -3.47
C ARG A 47 7.57 -17.69 -3.08
N TYR A 48 7.74 -16.40 -2.79
CA TYR A 48 9.04 -15.76 -2.61
C TYR A 48 9.24 -15.16 -1.21
N THR A 49 8.21 -15.20 -0.36
CA THR A 49 8.24 -14.57 0.96
C THR A 49 7.48 -15.39 2.00
N PRO A 50 7.67 -15.14 3.31
CA PRO A 50 6.90 -15.80 4.39
C PRO A 50 5.40 -15.45 4.42
N TYR A 51 4.95 -14.50 3.58
CA TYR A 51 3.58 -14.03 3.57
C TYR A 51 2.58 -15.13 3.19
N HIS A 52 1.56 -15.31 4.03
CA HIS A 52 0.46 -16.24 3.78
C HIS A 52 -0.90 -15.60 4.04
N PRO A 53 -1.71 -15.29 3.00
CA PRO A 53 -3.01 -14.65 3.18
C PRO A 53 -4.00 -15.50 3.99
N ARG A 54 -3.92 -16.84 3.91
CA ARG A 54 -4.73 -17.73 4.75
C ARG A 54 -4.41 -17.54 6.24
N LYS A 55 -3.12 -17.48 6.60
CA LYS A 55 -2.67 -17.27 7.98
C LYS A 55 -3.10 -15.89 8.48
N LEU A 56 -2.97 -14.85 7.65
CA LEU A 56 -3.46 -13.51 7.98
C LEU A 56 -4.96 -13.53 8.32
N VAL A 57 -5.79 -14.16 7.48
CA VAL A 57 -7.23 -14.30 7.77
C VAL A 57 -7.48 -15.07 9.06
N HIS A 58 -6.72 -16.13 9.33
CA HIS A 58 -6.82 -16.86 10.60
C HIS A 58 -6.48 -15.97 11.80
N ASP A 59 -5.39 -15.21 11.72
CA ASP A 59 -4.93 -14.32 12.78
C ASP A 59 -5.97 -13.19 13.05
N ILE A 60 -6.58 -12.63 12.00
CA ILE A 60 -7.69 -11.68 12.10
C ILE A 60 -8.92 -12.32 12.76
N LEU A 61 -9.35 -13.48 12.26
CA LEU A 61 -10.52 -14.19 12.77
C LEU A 61 -10.31 -14.74 14.18
N THR A 62 -9.09 -14.79 14.69
CA THR A 62 -8.81 -15.21 16.08
C THR A 62 -8.52 -14.02 16.99
N GLY A 63 -8.59 -12.79 16.47
CA GLY A 63 -8.40 -11.57 17.24
C GLY A 63 -6.95 -11.28 17.62
N GLN A 64 -5.97 -11.81 16.88
CA GLN A 64 -4.53 -11.58 17.13
C GLN A 64 -4.10 -10.20 16.61
N LYS A 65 -4.73 -9.14 17.10
CA LYS A 65 -4.57 -7.76 16.61
C LYS A 65 -3.12 -7.28 16.64
N GLU A 66 -2.46 -7.34 17.81
CA GLU A 66 -1.08 -6.86 18.00
C GLU A 66 -0.13 -7.58 17.04
N LYS A 67 -0.20 -8.91 17.01
CA LYS A 67 0.58 -9.75 16.09
C LYS A 67 0.39 -9.35 14.63
N VAL A 68 -0.83 -9.02 14.20
CA VAL A 68 -1.11 -8.65 12.81
C VAL A 68 -0.56 -7.26 12.49
N LEU A 69 -0.75 -6.29 13.39
CA LEU A 69 -0.35 -4.89 13.14
C LEU A 69 1.17 -4.69 13.23
N GLU A 70 1.87 -5.48 14.03
CA GLU A 70 3.34 -5.47 14.15
C GLU A 70 4.04 -6.29 13.05
N SER A 71 3.30 -7.07 12.27
CA SER A 71 3.89 -8.01 11.33
C SER A 71 4.37 -7.35 10.04
N GLU A 72 5.61 -7.64 9.65
CA GLU A 72 6.15 -7.29 8.33
C GLU A 72 5.36 -7.94 7.17
N ASP A 73 4.66 -9.04 7.43
CA ASP A 73 3.91 -9.81 6.43
C ASP A 73 2.84 -8.97 5.72
N ILE A 74 2.21 -8.01 6.40
CA ILE A 74 1.15 -7.19 5.79
C ILE A 74 1.70 -6.28 4.69
N TRP A 75 3.01 -5.99 4.69
CA TRP A 75 3.69 -5.15 3.71
C TRP A 75 4.13 -5.93 2.45
N LEU A 76 4.09 -7.26 2.49
CA LEU A 76 4.52 -8.13 1.38
C LEU A 76 3.42 -8.40 0.34
N CYS A 77 2.20 -7.92 0.58
CA CYS A 77 1.11 -8.06 -0.38
C CYS A 77 1.18 -7.00 -1.49
N PHE A 78 1.11 -7.47 -2.74
CA PHE A 78 1.13 -6.61 -3.94
C PHE A 78 -0.24 -6.02 -4.32
N SER A 79 -1.29 -6.28 -3.54
CA SER A 79 -2.65 -5.79 -3.84
C SER A 79 -3.17 -6.21 -5.23
N CYS A 80 -2.80 -7.40 -5.72
CA CYS A 80 -3.27 -7.91 -7.02
C CYS A 80 -4.71 -8.47 -7.00
N PHE A 81 -5.31 -8.63 -5.81
CA PHE A 81 -6.67 -9.13 -5.58
C PHE A 81 -7.01 -10.54 -6.13
N THR A 82 -6.03 -11.32 -6.61
CA THR A 82 -6.25 -12.73 -7.02
C THR A 82 -6.90 -13.57 -5.92
N CYS A 83 -6.56 -13.30 -4.66
CA CYS A 83 -7.15 -13.98 -3.50
C CYS A 83 -8.67 -13.77 -3.40
N ASN A 84 -9.20 -12.63 -3.83
CA ASN A 84 -10.63 -12.35 -3.85
C ASN A 84 -11.33 -13.13 -4.97
N LEU A 85 -10.77 -13.06 -6.19
CA LEU A 85 -11.32 -13.74 -7.36
C LEU A 85 -11.43 -15.26 -7.18
N ARG A 86 -10.48 -15.86 -6.45
CA ARG A 86 -10.41 -17.32 -6.24
C ARG A 86 -11.15 -17.80 -4.98
N CYS A 87 -11.69 -16.90 -4.16
CA CYS A 87 -12.28 -17.30 -2.89
C CYS A 87 -13.70 -17.86 -3.08
N PRO A 88 -13.97 -19.14 -2.74
CA PRO A 88 -15.32 -19.72 -2.83
C PRO A 88 -16.30 -19.14 -1.79
N ARG A 89 -15.79 -18.33 -0.87
CA ARG A 89 -16.56 -17.67 0.19
C ARG A 89 -16.60 -16.17 0.04
N SER A 90 -16.12 -15.60 -1.08
CA SER A 90 -16.08 -14.15 -1.30
C SER A 90 -15.30 -13.40 -0.20
N ASN A 91 -14.23 -14.00 0.31
CA ASN A 91 -13.29 -13.32 1.20
C ASN A 91 -12.33 -12.45 0.37
N ASN A 92 -11.74 -11.44 0.99
CA ASN A 92 -10.79 -10.54 0.34
C ASN A 92 -9.65 -10.14 1.31
N PRO A 93 -8.61 -10.98 1.47
CA PRO A 93 -7.43 -10.60 2.26
C PRO A 93 -6.74 -9.32 1.75
N GLY A 94 -6.83 -9.03 0.44
CA GLY A 94 -6.20 -7.85 -0.17
C GLY A 94 -6.76 -6.54 0.37
N ILE A 95 -8.09 -6.39 0.44
CA ILE A 95 -8.71 -5.16 0.97
C ILE A 95 -8.44 -5.00 2.48
N LEU A 96 -8.41 -6.11 3.22
CA LEU A 96 -8.09 -6.09 4.65
C LEU A 96 -6.68 -5.58 4.89
N ILE A 97 -5.71 -5.93 4.03
CA ILE A 97 -4.34 -5.44 4.16
C ILE A 97 -4.23 -3.93 4.09
N HIS A 98 -5.01 -3.27 3.23
CA HIS A 98 -4.99 -1.80 3.14
C HIS A 98 -5.39 -1.17 4.48
N ILE A 99 -6.47 -1.68 5.09
CA ILE A 99 -6.96 -1.23 6.39
C ILE A 99 -5.92 -1.53 7.49
N LEU A 100 -5.31 -2.70 7.45
CA LEU A 100 -4.31 -3.11 8.44
C LEU A 100 -3.03 -2.27 8.36
N ARG A 101 -2.59 -1.88 7.16
CA ARG A 101 -1.45 -0.98 6.98
C ARG A 101 -1.72 0.39 7.60
N ASP A 102 -2.90 0.97 7.37
CA ASP A 102 -3.28 2.25 7.98
C ASP A 102 -3.33 2.16 9.51
N LEU A 103 -3.90 1.06 10.04
CA LEU A 103 -3.94 0.80 11.47
C LEU A 103 -2.54 0.57 12.06
N ALA A 104 -1.64 -0.08 11.32
CA ALA A 104 -0.25 -0.29 11.72
C ALA A 104 0.50 1.04 11.81
N LEU A 105 0.39 1.90 10.77
CA LEU A 105 0.97 3.24 10.74
C LEU A 105 0.44 4.11 11.89
N SER A 106 -0.87 4.04 12.15
CA SER A 106 -1.52 4.74 13.27
C SER A 106 -0.99 4.30 14.65
N ARG A 107 -0.38 3.11 14.75
CA ARG A 107 0.28 2.59 15.96
C ARG A 107 1.81 2.72 15.93
N GLY A 108 2.38 3.40 14.93
CA GLY A 108 3.82 3.62 14.82
C GLY A 108 4.59 2.53 14.05
N PHE A 109 3.91 1.58 13.41
CA PHE A 109 4.56 0.49 12.68
C PHE A 109 4.60 0.75 11.17
N GLY A 110 5.70 0.36 10.53
CA GLY A 110 5.80 0.34 9.06
C GLY A 110 6.12 1.68 8.39
N TRP A 111 6.46 2.74 9.14
CA TRP A 111 6.87 4.04 8.58
C TRP A 111 8.03 3.93 7.58
N LYS A 112 9.00 3.06 7.85
CA LYS A 112 10.12 2.76 6.92
C LYS A 112 9.66 2.31 5.53
N LYS A 113 8.46 1.73 5.41
CA LYS A 113 7.91 1.23 4.15
C LYS A 113 7.24 2.32 3.33
N ILE A 114 6.84 3.44 3.95
CA ILE A 114 6.08 4.50 3.27
C ILE A 114 6.88 5.79 3.06
N ILE A 115 7.88 6.09 3.90
CA ILE A 115 8.74 7.27 3.76
C ILE A 115 9.36 7.39 2.35
N PRO A 116 9.88 6.32 1.72
CA PRO A 116 10.41 6.41 0.35
C PRO A 116 9.39 6.90 -0.70
N PHE A 117 8.09 6.81 -0.39
CA PHE A 117 7.01 7.24 -1.28
C PHE A 117 6.55 8.68 -1.03
N LYS A 118 7.14 9.42 -0.07
CA LYS A 118 6.82 10.83 0.22
C LYS A 118 6.81 11.71 -1.03
N ASN A 119 7.79 11.54 -1.91
CA ASN A 119 7.92 12.35 -3.13
C ASN A 119 6.77 12.12 -4.13
N TYR A 120 6.16 10.94 -4.15
CA TYR A 120 4.97 10.68 -4.95
C TYR A 120 3.81 11.57 -4.49
N LEU A 121 3.68 11.70 -3.18
CA LEU A 121 2.62 12.52 -2.60
C LEU A 121 2.86 14.01 -2.84
N VAL A 122 4.09 14.49 -2.61
CA VAL A 122 4.47 15.89 -2.88
C VAL A 122 4.24 16.24 -4.35
N SER A 123 4.59 15.35 -5.27
CA SER A 123 4.35 15.55 -6.70
C SER A 123 2.85 15.58 -7.02
N LEU A 124 2.05 14.68 -6.43
CA LEU A 124 0.60 14.68 -6.62
C LEU A 124 -0.04 16.01 -6.16
N ILE A 125 0.39 16.55 -5.02
CA ILE A 125 -0.11 17.83 -4.49
C ILE A 125 0.29 19.01 -5.39
N LYS A 126 1.53 19.02 -5.89
CA LYS A 126 2.06 20.15 -6.69
C LYS A 126 1.60 20.13 -8.14
N PHE A 127 1.57 18.95 -8.75
CA PHE A 127 1.43 18.78 -10.19
C PHE A 127 0.16 18.02 -10.60
N GLY A 128 -0.61 17.50 -9.63
CA GLY A 128 -1.78 16.65 -9.92
C GLY A 128 -1.42 15.28 -10.46
N ILE A 129 -0.15 14.89 -10.42
CA ILE A 129 0.36 13.61 -10.93
C ILE A 129 1.43 13.04 -9.99
N GLY A 130 1.39 11.72 -9.78
CA GLY A 130 2.22 11.03 -8.79
C GLY A 130 3.72 11.12 -9.08
N LEU A 131 4.17 10.78 -10.28
CA LEU A 131 5.55 11.00 -10.73
C LEU A 131 5.59 11.19 -12.23
N THR A 132 6.60 11.89 -12.70
CA THR A 132 7.01 11.95 -14.11
C THR A 132 8.47 11.52 -14.20
N PRO A 133 8.93 11.02 -15.36
CA PRO A 133 10.35 10.70 -15.54
C PRO A 133 11.30 11.86 -15.19
N LEU A 134 10.87 13.12 -15.36
CA LEU A 134 11.66 14.30 -15.01
C LEU A 134 11.62 14.65 -13.51
N SER A 135 10.53 14.33 -12.81
CA SER A 135 10.37 14.69 -11.39
C SER A 135 11.02 13.69 -10.44
N VAL A 136 11.38 12.50 -10.91
CA VAL A 136 12.10 11.50 -10.12
C VAL A 136 13.58 11.87 -10.03
N PRO A 137 14.22 11.92 -8.84
CA PRO A 137 15.67 12.08 -8.72
C PRO A 137 16.42 11.04 -9.55
N THR A 138 17.50 11.43 -10.22
CA THR A 138 18.24 10.51 -11.12
C THR A 138 18.85 9.35 -10.34
N GLU A 139 19.27 9.63 -9.11
CA GLU A 139 19.96 8.72 -8.20
C GLU A 139 19.05 7.57 -7.74
N LEU A 140 17.72 7.72 -7.82
CA LEU A 140 16.77 6.73 -7.30
C LEU A 140 16.77 5.40 -8.05
N PHE A 141 17.20 5.41 -9.33
CA PHE A 141 17.22 4.22 -10.19
C PHE A 141 18.60 3.98 -10.83
N GLU A 142 19.63 4.68 -10.36
CA GLU A 142 20.97 4.60 -10.95
C GLU A 142 21.60 3.23 -10.73
N GLU A 143 21.30 2.56 -9.62
CA GLU A 143 21.78 1.20 -9.34
C GLU A 143 21.12 0.17 -10.28
N GLU A 144 19.81 0.27 -10.50
CA GLU A 144 19.06 -0.70 -11.30
C GLU A 144 19.20 -0.47 -12.81
N LEU A 145 19.32 0.79 -13.24
CA LEU A 145 19.28 1.17 -14.66
C LEU A 145 20.61 1.73 -15.19
N GLY A 146 21.58 2.01 -14.33
CA GLY A 146 22.90 2.52 -14.70
C GLY A 146 22.91 3.93 -15.29
N GLU A 147 24.07 4.33 -15.82
CA GLU A 147 24.30 5.65 -16.45
C GLU A 147 23.36 5.95 -17.63
N GLU A 148 22.80 4.91 -18.25
CA GLU A 148 21.81 5.05 -19.33
C GLU A 148 20.55 5.77 -18.86
N TRP A 149 20.15 5.60 -17.59
CA TRP A 149 19.00 6.30 -17.02
C TRP A 149 19.15 7.82 -17.05
N LYS A 150 20.34 8.31 -16.70
CA LYS A 150 20.67 9.74 -16.71
C LYS A 150 20.63 10.30 -18.12
N GLN A 151 21.21 9.59 -19.08
CA GLN A 151 21.19 9.96 -20.49
C GLN A 151 19.76 9.96 -21.05
N MET A 152 18.97 8.93 -20.72
CA MET A 152 17.58 8.82 -21.14
C MET A 152 16.75 10.00 -20.62
N LYS A 153 16.90 10.39 -19.35
CA LYS A 153 16.19 11.56 -18.80
C LYS A 153 16.57 12.88 -19.48
N GLN A 154 17.86 13.10 -19.74
CA GLN A 154 18.34 14.31 -20.43
C GLN A 154 17.81 14.39 -21.86
N ASN A 155 17.78 13.25 -22.55
CA ASN A 155 17.34 13.15 -23.94
C ASN A 155 15.84 12.91 -24.10
N LEU A 156 15.08 12.76 -23.01
CA LEU A 156 13.66 12.39 -23.06
C LEU A 156 12.82 13.34 -23.94
N PRO A 157 12.98 14.69 -23.86
CA PRO A 157 12.22 15.59 -24.73
C PRO A 157 12.49 15.35 -26.23
N ASP A 158 13.76 15.14 -26.59
CA ASP A 158 14.15 14.88 -27.98
C ASP A 158 13.71 13.49 -28.45
N LEU A 159 13.79 12.49 -27.57
CA LEU A 159 13.29 11.13 -27.83
C LEU A 159 11.78 11.15 -28.14
N LEU A 160 10.99 11.83 -27.30
CA LEU A 160 9.54 11.95 -27.52
C LEU A 160 9.24 12.65 -28.84
N LYS A 161 9.95 13.75 -29.14
CA LYS A 161 9.80 14.47 -30.40
C LYS A 161 10.13 13.57 -31.61
N ASN A 162 11.20 12.78 -31.54
CA ASN A 162 11.58 11.84 -32.60
C ASN A 162 10.57 10.70 -32.77
N LEU A 163 9.87 10.32 -31.70
CA LEU A 163 8.76 9.36 -31.73
C LEU A 163 7.43 9.97 -32.19
N GLY A 164 7.39 11.27 -32.51
CA GLY A 164 6.16 11.99 -32.86
C GLY A 164 5.19 12.16 -31.70
N MET A 165 5.69 12.12 -30.46
CA MET A 165 4.92 12.31 -29.23
C MET A 165 5.02 13.75 -28.72
N ASP A 166 4.02 14.17 -27.96
CA ASP A 166 4.01 15.48 -27.30
C ASP A 166 5.20 15.63 -26.33
N PRO A 167 5.74 16.85 -26.16
CA PRO A 167 6.86 17.11 -25.26
C PRO A 167 6.50 16.86 -23.79
N VAL A 168 7.53 16.64 -22.97
CA VAL A 168 7.39 16.39 -21.53
C VAL A 168 6.87 17.66 -20.82
N PRO A 169 5.93 17.56 -19.86
CA PRO A 169 5.31 16.35 -19.32
C PRO A 169 4.35 15.69 -20.33
N PRO A 170 4.34 14.34 -20.43
CA PRO A 170 3.46 13.61 -21.36
C PRO A 170 1.97 13.86 -21.10
N ARG A 171 1.66 14.46 -19.95
CA ARG A 171 0.34 14.96 -19.59
C ARG A 171 0.51 16.15 -18.65
N GLU A 172 0.12 17.33 -19.09
CA GLU A 172 -0.09 18.47 -18.18
C GLU A 172 -1.51 18.38 -17.59
N ILE A 173 -1.62 18.53 -16.28
CA ILE A 173 -2.92 18.56 -15.61
C ILE A 173 -3.43 20.01 -15.60
N PRO A 174 -4.63 20.28 -16.15
CA PRO A 174 -5.23 21.61 -16.13
C PRO A 174 -5.24 22.22 -14.73
N GLN A 175 -5.09 23.55 -14.64
CA GLN A 175 -4.96 24.23 -13.35
C GLN A 175 -6.19 24.03 -12.46
N ASP A 176 -7.39 24.09 -13.02
CA ASP A 176 -8.64 23.84 -12.32
C ASP A 176 -8.70 22.41 -11.74
N ALA A 177 -8.23 21.41 -12.48
CA ALA A 177 -8.12 20.04 -12.00
C ALA A 177 -7.07 19.91 -10.88
N ARG A 178 -5.93 20.60 -10.99
CA ARG A 178 -4.92 20.65 -9.92
C ARG A 178 -5.47 21.26 -8.64
N ASP A 179 -6.23 22.35 -8.76
CA ASP A 179 -6.86 23.03 -7.62
C ASP A 179 -7.88 22.11 -6.95
N GLN A 180 -8.68 21.37 -7.73
CA GLN A 180 -9.61 20.36 -7.20
C GLN A 180 -8.88 19.22 -6.49
N ILE A 181 -7.83 18.65 -7.09
CA ILE A 181 -7.02 17.58 -6.48
C ILE A 181 -6.45 18.07 -5.15
N LYS A 182 -5.81 19.24 -5.14
CA LYS A 182 -5.26 19.84 -3.93
C LYS A 182 -6.34 20.00 -2.86
N LYS A 183 -7.52 20.51 -3.23
CA LYS A 183 -8.62 20.68 -2.28
C LYS A 183 -9.13 19.36 -1.70
N ILE A 184 -9.24 18.31 -2.52
CA ILE A 184 -9.63 16.98 -2.06
C ILE A 184 -8.61 16.42 -1.07
N LEU A 185 -7.31 16.56 -1.37
CA LEU A 185 -6.24 16.10 -0.50
C LEU A 185 -6.21 16.85 0.84
N GLU A 186 -6.39 18.18 0.82
CA GLU A 186 -6.54 18.99 2.04
C GLU A 186 -7.72 18.52 2.89
N LEU A 187 -8.88 18.28 2.27
CA LEU A 187 -10.07 17.75 2.97
C LEU A 187 -9.86 16.32 3.51
N ALA A 188 -8.96 15.55 2.89
CA ALA A 188 -8.60 14.21 3.32
C ALA A 188 -7.50 14.18 4.41
N GLY A 189 -7.01 15.34 4.87
CA GLY A 189 -6.01 15.44 5.94
C GLY A 189 -4.58 15.17 5.46
N ILE A 190 -4.25 15.60 4.25
CA ILE A 190 -2.94 15.32 3.66
C ILE A 190 -1.80 16.08 4.34
N ASN A 191 -2.07 17.27 4.87
CA ASN A 191 -1.05 18.11 5.50
C ASN A 191 -0.56 17.45 6.80
N GLU A 192 -1.49 16.98 7.62
CA GLU A 192 -1.22 16.22 8.84
C GLU A 192 -0.46 14.92 8.52
N SER A 193 -0.81 14.27 7.40
CA SER A 193 -0.11 13.07 6.94
C SER A 193 1.33 13.37 6.53
N LEU A 194 1.59 14.50 5.84
CA LEU A 194 2.93 14.93 5.46
C LEU A 194 3.79 15.33 6.65
N GLU A 195 3.25 16.14 7.57
CA GLU A 195 3.94 16.52 8.80
C GLU A 195 4.39 15.28 9.58
N LYS A 196 3.51 14.29 9.67
CA LYS A 196 3.83 13.02 10.34
C LYS A 196 4.88 12.20 9.59
N ILE A 197 4.85 12.19 8.25
CA ILE A 197 5.90 11.52 7.47
C ILE A 197 7.26 12.20 7.72
N GLU A 198 7.31 13.53 7.74
CA GLU A 198 8.54 14.29 7.99
C GLU A 198 9.06 14.11 9.43
N GLU A 199 8.17 14.03 10.41
CA GLU A 199 8.51 13.70 11.80
C GLU A 199 9.17 12.32 11.88
N MET A 200 8.52 11.29 11.33
CA MET A 200 9.02 9.91 11.36
C MET A 200 10.29 9.71 10.54
N GLU A 201 10.48 10.48 9.47
CA GLU A 201 11.71 10.48 8.67
C GLU A 201 12.90 11.00 9.50
N LYS A 202 12.72 12.10 10.24
CA LYS A 202 13.75 12.65 11.13
C LYS A 202 14.11 11.73 12.30
N GLU A 203 13.14 10.97 12.82
CA GLU A 203 13.40 9.97 13.87
C GLU A 203 14.23 8.77 13.38
N MET A 204 14.35 8.60 12.05
CA MET A 204 15.02 7.47 11.42
C MET A 204 16.39 7.78 10.83
N GLU A 205 16.75 9.08 10.72
CA GLU A 205 18.10 9.58 10.39
C GLU A 205 19.02 9.52 11.62
#